data_AF-A0A3S7TGE9-F1
#
_entry.id   AF-A0A3S7TGE9-F1
#
_cell.length_a   1.000
_cell.length_b   1.000
_cell.length_c   1.000
_cell.angle_alpha   90.00
_cell.angle_beta   90.00
_cell.angle_gamma   90.00
#
_symmetry.space_group_name_H-M   'P 1'
#
loop_
_entity.id
_entity.type
_entity.pdbx_description
1 polymer ?
#
loop_
_entity_poly.entity_id
_entity_poly.type
_entity_poly.pdbx_seq_one_letter_code
_entity_poly.pdbx_strand_id
1 'polypeptide(L)'
;MRASEDLFSWARFVAYTELLWQDRALVADTDAWQSLWFELEIVNGLALAEWDEQGRPVHGLASWRENYQQEARSLATELLALILPDTNREAH
;
A
#
# COMPACT_ATOMS: atom_id res chain seq x y z
N MET A 1 6.49 5.59 8.20
CA MET A 1 5.53 5.50 7.08
C MET A 1 4.16 5.22 7.66
N ARG A 2 3.19 6.15 7.54
CA ARG A 2 1.87 6.05 8.21
C ARG A 2 0.97 4.94 7.64
N ALA A 3 1.17 4.57 6.39
CA ALA A 3 0.36 3.56 5.70
C ALA A 3 0.35 2.19 6.40
N SER A 4 1.46 1.78 7.03
CA SER A 4 1.57 0.47 7.69
C SER A 4 1.15 0.48 9.18
N GLU A 5 0.65 1.60 9.71
CA GLU A 5 0.42 1.76 11.16
C GLU A 5 -0.79 0.96 11.66
N ASP A 6 -1.85 0.89 10.86
CA ASP A 6 -3.09 0.17 11.16
C ASP A 6 -3.79 -0.29 9.87
N LEU A 7 -4.75 -1.22 10.01
CA LEU A 7 -5.51 -1.79 8.89
C LEU A 7 -6.20 -0.73 8.01
N PHE A 8 -6.80 0.31 8.59
CA PHE A 8 -7.53 1.30 7.80
C PHE A 8 -6.59 2.25 7.06
N SER A 9 -5.48 2.61 7.69
CA SER A 9 -4.40 3.33 7.01
C SER A 9 -3.83 2.51 5.86
N TRP A 10 -3.69 1.19 6.02
CA TRP A 10 -3.23 0.28 4.98
C TRP A 10 -4.22 0.17 3.82
N ALA A 11 -5.49 -0.15 4.10
CA ALA A 11 -6.52 -0.31 3.08
C ALA A 11 -6.68 0.96 2.23
N ARG A 12 -6.61 2.13 2.88
CA ARG A 12 -6.63 3.43 2.18
C ARG A 12 -5.39 3.63 1.31
N PHE A 13 -4.22 3.21 1.77
CA PHE A 13 -2.99 3.30 0.99
C PHE A 13 -3.06 2.41 -0.25
N VAL A 14 -3.50 1.16 -0.12
CA VAL A 14 -3.68 0.20 -1.23
C VAL A 14 -4.64 0.75 -2.28
N ALA A 15 -5.80 1.26 -1.85
CA ALA A 15 -6.77 1.87 -2.76
C ALA A 15 -6.23 3.14 -3.45
N TYR A 16 -5.47 3.96 -2.73
CA TYR A 16 -4.86 5.17 -3.30
C TYR A 16 -3.82 4.85 -4.38
N THR A 17 -3.09 3.75 -4.25
CA THR A 17 -2.00 3.38 -5.15
C THR A 17 -2.43 2.55 -6.37
N GLU A 18 -3.67 2.08 -6.41
CA GLU A 18 -4.19 1.16 -7.45
C GLU A 18 -3.97 1.65 -8.88
N LEU A 19 -4.21 2.94 -9.13
CA LEU A 19 -4.19 3.50 -10.48
C LEU A 19 -3.03 4.47 -10.74
N LEU A 20 -2.09 4.64 -9.80
CA LEU A 20 -0.99 5.60 -9.96
C LEU A 20 -0.05 5.23 -11.12
N TRP A 21 0.05 3.94 -11.46
CA TRP A 21 0.85 3.48 -12.59
C TRP A 21 0.36 4.00 -13.95
N GLN A 22 -0.87 4.50 -14.03
CA GLN A 22 -1.40 5.11 -15.26
C GLN A 22 -0.71 6.45 -15.57
N ASP A 23 -0.20 7.13 -14.54
CA ASP A 23 0.63 8.32 -14.72
C ASP A 23 2.08 7.90 -15.02
N ARG A 24 2.40 7.82 -16.32
CA ARG A 24 3.75 7.49 -16.80
C ARG A 24 4.80 8.54 -16.46
N ALA A 25 4.40 9.75 -16.06
CA ALA A 25 5.33 10.76 -15.54
C ALA A 25 5.71 10.51 -14.08
N LEU A 26 4.90 9.72 -13.36
CA LEU A 26 5.12 9.32 -11.97
C LEU A 26 5.76 7.94 -11.86
N VAL A 27 5.30 6.98 -12.67
CA VAL A 27 5.72 5.56 -12.62
C VAL A 27 6.21 5.13 -14.00
N ALA A 28 7.53 4.92 -14.12
CA ALA A 28 8.12 4.45 -15.37
C ALA A 28 7.90 2.94 -15.58
N ASP A 29 8.15 2.15 -14.54
CA ASP A 29 8.04 0.70 -14.56
C ASP A 29 6.66 0.23 -14.08
N THR A 30 5.72 0.14 -15.02
CA THR A 30 4.34 -0.25 -14.72
C THR A 30 4.18 -1.72 -14.40
N ASP A 31 5.03 -2.58 -14.96
CA ASP A 31 4.93 -4.02 -14.74
C ASP A 31 5.42 -4.36 -13.33
N ALA A 32 6.52 -3.72 -12.89
CA ALA A 32 6.96 -3.80 -11.50
C ALA A 32 5.92 -3.21 -10.54
N TRP A 33 5.31 -2.07 -10.89
CA TRP A 33 4.26 -1.48 -10.06
C TRP A 33 3.06 -2.41 -9.88
N GLN A 34 2.52 -2.95 -10.97
CA GLN A 34 1.35 -3.83 -10.91
C GLN A 34 1.66 -5.11 -10.14
N SER A 35 2.85 -5.68 -10.32
CA SER A 35 3.28 -6.87 -9.59
C SER A 35 3.39 -6.61 -8.08
N LEU A 36 4.05 -5.52 -7.67
CA LEU A 36 4.13 -5.14 -6.25
C LEU A 36 2.75 -4.78 -5.68
N TRP A 37 1.94 -4.01 -6.42
CA TRP A 37 0.60 -3.64 -5.96
C TRP A 37 -0.30 -4.87 -5.73
N PHE A 38 -0.15 -5.91 -6.53
CA PHE A 38 -0.86 -7.18 -6.30
C PHE A 38 -0.47 -7.84 -4.96
N GLU A 39 0.80 -7.78 -4.55
CA GLU A 39 1.24 -8.25 -3.23
C GLU A 39 0.62 -7.42 -2.09
N LEU A 40 0.52 -6.10 -2.28
CA LEU A 40 -0.19 -5.23 -1.34
C LEU A 40 -1.67 -5.64 -1.21
N GLU A 41 -2.32 -5.95 -2.33
CA GLU A 41 -3.72 -6.38 -2.38
C GLU A 41 -3.93 -7.71 -1.64
N ILE A 42 -2.99 -8.65 -1.74
CA ILE A 42 -3.02 -9.91 -0.96
C ILE A 42 -3.01 -9.62 0.54
N VAL A 43 -2.04 -8.82 1.03
CA VAL A 43 -1.95 -8.46 2.45
C VAL A 43 -3.21 -7.74 2.91
N ASN A 44 -3.74 -6.83 2.09
CA ASN A 44 -4.97 -6.11 2.38
C ASN A 44 -6.18 -7.06 2.48
N GLY A 45 -6.31 -7.99 1.54
CA GLY A 45 -7.39 -8.97 1.50
C GLY A 45 -7.39 -9.90 2.71
N LEU A 46 -6.22 -10.41 3.10
CA LEU A 46 -6.05 -11.25 4.29
C LEU A 46 -6.46 -10.50 5.57
N ALA A 47 -5.94 -9.28 5.76
CA ALA A 47 -6.22 -8.51 6.96
C ALA A 47 -7.69 -8.04 7.03
N LEU A 48 -8.31 -7.71 5.89
CA LEU A 48 -9.74 -7.38 5.83
C LEU A 48 -10.64 -8.60 6.10
N ALA A 49 -10.25 -9.77 5.62
CA ALA A 49 -10.96 -11.02 5.91
C ALA A 49 -10.90 -11.33 7.42
N GLU A 50 -9.72 -11.26 8.04
CA GLU A 50 -9.58 -11.47 9.49
C GLU A 50 -10.38 -10.43 10.30
N TRP A 51 -10.39 -9.16 9.86
CA TRP A 51 -11.21 -8.12 10.47
C TRP A 51 -12.71 -8.40 10.36
N ASP A 52 -13.18 -8.93 9.23
CA ASP A 52 -14.58 -9.34 9.05
C ASP A 52 -14.93 -10.54 9.95
N GLU A 53 -14.06 -11.55 10.03
CA GLU A 53 -14.20 -12.73 10.89
C GLU A 53 -14.25 -12.36 12.38
N GLN A 54 -13.56 -11.31 12.79
CA GLN A 54 -13.61 -10.76 14.15
C GLN A 54 -14.85 -9.88 14.42
N GLY A 55 -15.77 -9.77 13.48
CA GLY A 55 -17.01 -9.00 13.63
C GLY A 55 -16.84 -7.50 13.40
N ARG A 56 -15.85 -7.09 12.60
CA ARG A 56 -15.57 -5.70 12.21
C ARG A 56 -15.37 -4.74 13.40
N PRO A 57 -14.43 -5.03 14.31
CA PRO A 57 -14.13 -4.14 15.42
C PRO A 57 -13.80 -2.72 14.95
N VAL A 58 -14.35 -1.71 15.65
CA VAL A 58 -14.23 -0.28 15.30
C VAL A 58 -12.78 0.21 15.37
N HIS A 59 -11.96 -0.39 16.23
CA HIS A 59 -10.56 -0.02 16.39
C HIS A 59 -9.62 -0.70 15.37
N GLY A 60 -10.19 -1.36 14.36
CA GLY A 60 -9.42 -2.12 13.37
C GLY A 60 -8.97 -3.47 13.93
N LEU A 61 -7.91 -4.01 13.36
CA LEU A 61 -7.46 -5.38 13.64
C LEU A 61 -6.40 -5.39 14.76
N ALA A 62 -6.70 -6.03 15.90
CA ALA A 62 -5.80 -6.06 17.05
C ALA A 62 -4.47 -6.78 16.74
N SER A 63 -4.51 -7.82 15.91
CA SER A 63 -3.36 -8.59 15.45
C SER A 63 -2.54 -7.88 14.37
N TRP A 64 -2.95 -6.70 13.88
CA TRP A 64 -2.29 -5.97 12.79
C TRP A 64 -0.77 -5.84 12.97
N ARG A 65 -0.37 -5.39 14.15
CA ARG A 65 1.03 -5.12 14.48
C ARG A 65 1.91 -6.37 14.41
N GLU A 66 1.36 -7.50 14.82
CA GLU A 66 2.09 -8.77 14.94
C GLU A 66 2.11 -9.52 13.61
N ASN A 67 0.99 -9.51 12.89
CA ASN A 67 0.79 -10.37 11.72
C ASN A 67 1.07 -9.69 10.38
N TYR A 68 0.89 -8.36 10.26
CA TYR A 68 0.85 -7.70 8.95
C TYR A 68 1.77 -6.48 8.83
N GLN A 69 2.01 -5.74 9.92
CA GLN A 69 2.67 -4.43 9.86
C GLN A 69 4.06 -4.46 9.20
N GLN A 70 4.86 -5.49 9.47
CA GLN A 70 6.23 -5.55 8.95
C GLN A 70 6.25 -5.78 7.44
N GLU A 71 5.44 -6.70 6.94
CA GLU A 71 5.31 -6.98 5.51
C GLU A 71 4.70 -5.78 4.77
N ALA A 72 3.61 -5.23 5.30
CA ALA A 72 2.99 -4.00 4.80
C ALA A 72 4.01 -2.85 4.67
N ARG A 73 4.89 -2.68 5.66
CA ARG A 73 5.94 -1.66 5.62
C ARG A 73 6.98 -1.93 4.53
N SER A 74 7.41 -3.18 4.34
CA SER A 74 8.40 -3.53 3.30
C SER A 74 7.81 -3.26 1.91
N LEU A 75 6.67 -3.87 1.63
CA LEU A 75 5.96 -3.75 0.35
C LEU A 75 5.71 -2.30 -0.03
N ALA A 76 5.28 -1.50 0.93
CA ALA A 76 4.96 -0.11 0.64
C ALA A 76 6.21 0.78 0.52
N THR A 77 7.32 0.41 1.15
CA THR A 77 8.63 1.05 0.88
C THR A 77 9.11 0.73 -0.54
N GLU A 78 8.98 -0.53 -0.95
CA GLU A 78 9.37 -1.01 -2.28
C GLU A 78 8.51 -0.38 -3.38
N LEU A 79 7.18 -0.33 -3.20
CA LEU A 79 6.28 0.32 -4.15
C LEU A 79 6.59 1.81 -4.31
N LEU A 80 6.83 2.54 -3.20
CA LEU A 80 7.16 3.96 -3.25
C LEU A 80 8.52 4.24 -3.91
N ALA A 81 9.44 3.28 -3.89
CA ALA A 81 10.72 3.40 -4.57
C ALA A 81 10.59 3.36 -6.11
N LEU A 82 9.45 2.92 -6.65
CA LEU A 82 9.15 2.96 -8.08
C LEU A 82 8.64 4.33 -8.55
N ILE A 83 8.35 5.25 -7.62
CA ILE A 83 7.95 6.61 -7.95
C ILE A 83 9.19 7.39 -8.39
N LEU A 84 9.12 8.02 -9.56
CA LEU A 84 10.20 8.86 -10.06
C LEU A 84 10.43 10.05 -9.11
N PRO A 85 11.70 10.39 -8.81
CA PRO A 85 11.99 11.61 -8.08
C PRO A 85 11.49 12.82 -8.88
N ASP A 86 10.90 13.80 -8.18
CA ASP A 86 10.37 15.04 -8.74
C ASP A 86 11.54 15.87 -9.30
N THR A 87 12.00 15.55 -10.52
CA THR A 87 13.23 16.10 -11.11
C THR A 87 12.92 17.17 -12.16
N ASN A 88 11.67 17.66 -12.23
CA ASN A 88 11.27 18.57 -13.31
C ASN A 88 10.20 19.62 -12.90
N ARG A 89 10.41 20.29 -11.77
CA ARG A 89 9.66 21.52 -11.40
C ARG A 89 10.56 22.75 -11.23
N GLU A 90 11.67 22.84 -11.96
CA GLU A 90 12.47 24.08 -12.03
C GLU A 90 12.94 24.32 -13.48
N ALA A 91 12.00 24.62 -14.38
CA ALA A 91 12.32 25.20 -15.69
C ALA A 91 11.08 25.92 -16.27
N HIS A 92 10.58 26.95 -15.58
CA HIS A 92 9.70 27.96 -16.18
C HIS A 92 10.05 29.34 -15.63
#